data_AF-A0A821YGB2-F1
#
_entry.id   AF-A0A821YGB2-F1
#
_cell.length_a   1.000
_cell.length_b   1.000
_cell.length_c   1.000
_cell.angle_alpha   90.00
_cell.angle_beta   90.00
_cell.angle_gamma   90.00
#
_symmetry.space_group_name_H-M   'P 1'
#
loop_
_entity.id
_entity.type
_entity.pdbx_description
1 polymer ?
#
loop_
_entity_poly.entity_id
_entity_poly.type
_entity_poly.pdbx_seq_one_letter_code
_entity_poly.pdbx_strand_id
1 'polypeptide(L)'
;MKIQQHSLSIIKAHAEINLSADEYLSDQPLSSEEKKYYDECKQYYYMTKRPLISVSDEIFDHNVAIESLILKFGIDEDCHQFKLQNFLNNICSMLNITMHDISIKNIQNGSAILETEIFGKLESKDKALKIRVMYESLTDKMQEEIAKLNVFFLYMGSIEAFAKQQNYRSEIKLNPQFNRTYGPGHTYWTGELKDGRDRGGKPYYCPVGWQRNSLYIIDNLRARYKGWCICYHGTKFSFGLAILLSGLKPADNTAHGEGIYASPSIIYACHPRYAEVKDIEPKHQNEYFKIGKDQYGNDKYGKYVQFVLECRVHPSNIKKIGRETLGARTTIDSNMSNEEIEWVIETNAKKIVDFNDVDAEMICTGIMIRVTEQHPQSLPDS
;
A
#
# COMPACT_ATOMS: atom_id res chain seq x y z
N MET A 1 -66.12 22.39 20.47
CA MET A 1 -64.73 22.88 20.37
C MET A 1 -64.08 22.12 19.21
N LYS A 2 -64.02 22.74 18.01
CA LYS A 2 -63.48 22.12 16.79
C LYS A 2 -62.00 22.50 16.69
N ILE A 3 -61.09 21.53 16.75
CA ILE A 3 -59.68 21.72 16.44
C ILE A 3 -59.54 21.48 14.93
N GLN A 4 -59.33 22.57 14.20
CA GLN A 4 -59.12 22.58 12.76
C GLN A 4 -57.66 22.18 12.49
N GLN A 5 -57.47 21.01 11.87
CA GLN A 5 -56.18 20.61 11.30
C GLN A 5 -55.85 21.53 10.12
N HIS A 6 -54.92 22.47 10.32
CA HIS A 6 -54.21 23.09 9.21
C HIS A 6 -53.01 22.20 8.86
N SER A 7 -53.21 21.35 7.86
CA SER A 7 -52.13 20.75 7.08
C SER A 7 -51.40 21.86 6.33
N LEU A 8 -50.31 22.35 6.91
CA LEU A 8 -49.32 23.18 6.21
C LEU A 8 -48.62 22.30 5.18
N SER A 9 -49.07 22.38 3.93
CA SER A 9 -48.33 21.97 2.75
C SER A 9 -47.10 22.89 2.59
N ILE A 10 -46.01 22.55 3.27
CA ILE A 10 -44.68 23.11 2.96
C ILE A 10 -44.14 22.32 1.76
N ILE A 11 -44.65 22.62 0.58
CA ILE A 11 -43.90 22.40 -0.66
C ILE A 11 -43.06 23.67 -0.81
N LYS A 12 -41.90 23.72 -0.15
CA LYS A 12 -40.87 24.66 -0.54
C LYS A 12 -40.38 24.20 -1.90
N ALA A 13 -40.69 24.97 -2.94
CA ALA A 13 -39.97 24.89 -4.19
C ALA A 13 -38.48 25.06 -3.85
N HIS A 14 -37.72 23.98 -3.91
CA HIS A 14 -36.27 24.06 -3.85
C HIS A 14 -35.86 24.81 -5.10
N ALA A 15 -35.56 26.11 -4.96
CA ALA A 15 -34.90 26.87 -6.00
C ALA A 15 -33.66 26.06 -6.40
N GLU A 16 -33.56 25.72 -7.69
CA GLU A 16 -32.38 25.06 -8.23
C GLU A 16 -31.17 25.94 -7.92
N ILE A 17 -30.34 25.49 -6.98
CA ILE A 17 -29.06 26.13 -6.69
C ILE A 17 -28.19 25.82 -7.89
N ASN A 18 -27.85 26.83 -8.69
CA ASN A 18 -26.96 26.68 -9.83
C ASN A 18 -25.53 26.97 -9.35
N LEU A 19 -24.81 25.95 -8.91
CA LEU A 19 -23.42 26.08 -8.45
C LEU A 19 -22.47 26.30 -9.62
N SER A 20 -21.70 27.40 -9.59
CA SER A 20 -20.64 27.66 -10.56
C SER A 20 -19.27 27.32 -9.96
N ALA A 21 -18.38 26.71 -10.76
CA ALA A 21 -17.01 26.43 -10.33
C ALA A 21 -16.23 27.70 -9.97
N ASP A 22 -16.49 28.81 -10.69
CA ASP A 22 -15.83 30.09 -10.47
C ASP A 22 -16.07 30.67 -9.06
N GLU A 23 -17.19 30.31 -8.41
CA GLU A 23 -17.51 30.75 -7.04
C GLU A 23 -16.63 30.11 -5.97
N TYR A 24 -15.95 29.01 -6.31
CA TYR A 24 -15.13 28.22 -5.40
C TYR A 24 -13.66 28.17 -5.80
N LEU A 25 -13.26 28.90 -6.85
CA LEU A 25 -11.87 28.95 -7.28
C LEU A 25 -10.97 29.49 -6.17
N SER A 26 -9.94 28.73 -5.83
CA SER A 26 -8.92 29.14 -4.86
C SER A 26 -7.92 30.08 -5.52
N ASP A 27 -7.55 31.14 -4.80
CA ASP A 27 -6.41 31.99 -5.15
C ASP A 27 -5.06 31.28 -4.93
N GLN A 28 -5.05 30.14 -4.21
CA GLN A 28 -3.84 29.37 -3.93
C GLN A 28 -3.66 28.29 -5.02
N PRO A 29 -2.64 28.42 -5.89
CA PRO A 29 -2.34 27.37 -6.84
C PRO A 29 -1.87 26.11 -6.12
N LEU A 30 -1.94 24.97 -6.80
CA LEU A 30 -1.31 23.74 -6.35
C LEU A 30 0.19 23.97 -6.12
N SER A 31 0.71 23.39 -5.04
CA SER A 31 2.17 23.29 -4.85
C SER A 31 2.81 22.50 -6.01
N SER A 32 4.13 22.65 -6.19
CA SER A 32 4.84 21.92 -7.27
C SER A 32 4.80 20.40 -7.04
N GLU A 33 4.85 19.99 -5.77
CA GLU A 33 4.75 18.62 -5.31
C GLU A 33 3.36 18.03 -5.56
N GLU A 34 2.29 18.75 -5.18
CA GLU A 34 0.92 18.31 -5.46
C GLU A 34 0.65 18.23 -6.97
N LYS A 35 1.13 19.21 -7.73
CA LYS A 35 0.99 19.20 -9.19
C LYS A 35 1.64 17.96 -9.79
N LYS A 36 2.87 17.66 -9.41
CA LYS A 36 3.58 16.45 -9.84
C LYS A 36 2.80 15.18 -9.45
N TYR A 37 2.30 15.10 -8.22
CA TYR A 37 1.51 13.97 -7.75
C TYR A 37 0.22 13.78 -8.56
N TYR A 38 -0.52 14.85 -8.83
CA TYR A 38 -1.74 14.76 -9.64
C TYR A 38 -1.45 14.43 -11.11
N ASP A 39 -0.33 14.92 -11.67
CA ASP A 39 0.12 14.53 -13.00
C ASP A 39 0.42 13.02 -13.05
N GLU A 40 1.05 12.44 -12.02
CA GLU A 40 1.28 11.00 -11.91
C GLU A 40 -0.03 10.21 -11.78
N CYS A 41 -0.98 10.68 -10.95
CA CYS A 41 -2.32 10.09 -10.84
C CYS A 41 -3.07 10.13 -12.18
N LYS A 42 -2.90 11.21 -12.94
CA LYS A 42 -3.51 11.37 -14.26
C LYS A 42 -2.92 10.42 -15.29
N GLN A 43 -1.59 10.23 -15.27
CA GLN A 43 -0.94 9.20 -16.09
C GLN A 43 -1.44 7.80 -15.75
N TYR A 44 -1.58 7.47 -14.46
CA TYR A 44 -2.19 6.23 -14.00
C TYR A 44 -3.59 6.06 -14.60
N TYR A 45 -4.46 7.06 -14.45
CA TYR A 45 -5.81 7.05 -15.01
C TYR A 45 -5.82 6.83 -16.53
N TYR A 46 -4.91 7.47 -17.28
CA TYR A 46 -4.84 7.25 -18.72
C TYR A 46 -4.43 5.84 -19.10
N MET A 47 -3.57 5.21 -18.31
CA MET A 47 -3.10 3.84 -18.52
C MET A 47 -4.14 2.79 -18.13
N THR A 48 -4.84 2.99 -17.02
CA THR A 48 -5.74 1.98 -16.42
C THR A 48 -7.21 2.22 -16.73
N LYS A 49 -7.56 3.46 -17.13
CA LYS A 49 -8.94 3.96 -17.22
C LYS A 49 -9.70 3.88 -15.89
N ARG A 50 -8.99 3.87 -14.76
CA ARG A 50 -9.53 3.82 -13.41
C ARG A 50 -8.95 4.97 -12.57
N PRO A 51 -9.75 5.67 -11.75
CA PRO A 51 -9.22 6.66 -10.82
C PRO A 51 -8.29 5.99 -9.81
N LEU A 52 -7.25 6.71 -9.37
CA LEU A 52 -6.54 6.32 -8.16
C LEU A 52 -7.41 6.68 -6.95
N ILE A 53 -7.86 5.66 -6.20
CA ILE A 53 -8.61 5.86 -4.95
C ILE A 53 -7.69 5.71 -3.76
N SER A 54 -7.74 6.68 -2.86
CA SER A 54 -6.92 6.75 -1.66
C SER A 54 -7.80 6.96 -0.45
N VAL A 55 -7.74 6.04 0.52
CA VAL A 55 -8.58 6.08 1.71
C VAL A 55 -7.67 6.14 2.93
N SER A 56 -7.96 7.06 3.85
CA SER A 56 -7.17 7.23 5.06
C SER A 56 -7.40 6.12 6.09
N ASP A 57 -6.39 5.90 6.94
CA ASP A 57 -6.39 4.82 7.91
C ASP A 57 -7.49 4.96 8.96
N GLU A 58 -7.85 6.20 9.34
CA GLU A 58 -8.90 6.45 10.32
C GLU A 58 -10.29 5.94 9.90
N ILE A 59 -10.53 5.74 8.61
CA ILE A 59 -11.80 5.18 8.11
C ILE A 59 -11.92 3.69 8.50
N PHE A 60 -10.80 2.99 8.56
CA PHE A 60 -10.72 1.57 8.92
C PHE A 60 -10.68 1.34 10.43
N ASP A 61 -10.28 2.35 11.22
CA ASP A 61 -10.18 2.21 12.66
C ASP A 61 -11.53 2.42 13.35
N HIS A 62 -12.06 1.36 13.98
CA HIS A 62 -13.30 1.43 14.72
C HIS A 62 -13.28 2.32 15.96
N ASN A 63 -12.08 2.66 16.44
CA ASN A 63 -11.87 3.39 17.67
C ASN A 63 -11.56 4.88 17.43
N VAL A 64 -11.33 5.28 16.19
CA VAL A 64 -11.03 6.68 15.85
C VAL A 64 -12.33 7.40 15.51
N ALA A 65 -12.58 8.51 16.21
CA ALA A 65 -13.69 9.40 15.87
C ALA A 65 -13.31 10.22 14.63
N ILE A 66 -14.15 10.16 13.60
CA ILE A 66 -13.99 10.94 12.38
C ILE A 66 -14.86 12.18 12.51
N GLU A 67 -14.24 13.33 12.82
CA GLU A 67 -14.97 14.58 13.04
C GLU A 67 -15.53 15.15 11.74
N SER A 68 -14.74 15.09 10.67
CA SER A 68 -15.08 15.48 9.31
C SER A 68 -14.50 14.47 8.31
N LEU A 69 -15.22 14.29 7.19
CA LEU A 69 -14.71 13.54 6.06
C LEU A 69 -14.43 14.52 4.92
N ILE A 70 -13.21 14.54 4.43
CA ILE A 70 -12.86 15.22 3.18
C ILE A 70 -12.94 14.20 2.04
N LEU A 71 -13.68 14.56 0.99
CA LEU A 71 -13.49 13.97 -0.33
C LEU A 71 -12.75 14.96 -1.22
N LYS A 72 -11.59 14.55 -1.73
CA LYS A 72 -10.82 15.34 -2.70
C LYS A 72 -10.83 14.62 -4.04
N PHE A 73 -11.33 15.29 -5.07
CA PHE A 73 -11.42 14.78 -6.42
C PHE A 73 -10.40 15.46 -7.31
N GLY A 74 -9.65 14.69 -8.10
CA GLY A 74 -8.96 15.19 -9.27
C GLY A 74 -9.77 14.85 -10.52
N ILE A 75 -10.20 15.86 -11.26
CA ILE A 75 -11.08 15.72 -12.42
C ILE A 75 -10.34 16.23 -13.66
N ASP A 76 -10.27 15.41 -14.70
CA ASP A 76 -9.62 15.75 -15.97
C ASP A 76 -10.54 16.61 -16.85
N GLU A 77 -10.92 17.77 -16.33
CA GLU A 77 -11.68 18.79 -17.04
C GLU A 77 -11.10 20.17 -16.73
N ASP A 78 -11.25 21.09 -17.69
CA ASP A 78 -11.00 22.51 -17.49
C ASP A 78 -11.99 23.05 -16.46
N CYS A 79 -11.50 23.67 -15.38
CA CYS A 79 -12.33 24.16 -14.29
C CYS A 79 -13.38 25.19 -14.73
N HIS A 80 -13.16 25.93 -15.81
CA HIS A 80 -14.13 26.90 -16.34
C HIS A 80 -15.22 26.26 -17.20
N GLN A 81 -14.99 25.02 -17.68
CA GLN A 81 -15.98 24.24 -18.43
C GLN A 81 -16.68 23.19 -17.55
N PHE A 82 -16.10 22.92 -16.38
CA PHE A 82 -16.55 21.92 -15.43
C PHE A 82 -17.93 22.25 -14.87
N LYS A 83 -18.90 21.38 -15.14
CA LYS A 83 -20.29 21.52 -14.66
C LYS A 83 -20.41 21.00 -13.22
N LEU A 84 -19.94 21.79 -12.26
CA LEU A 84 -19.86 21.45 -10.84
C LEU A 84 -21.16 20.85 -10.28
N GLN A 85 -22.32 21.49 -10.52
CA GLN A 85 -23.61 20.99 -10.04
C GLN A 85 -23.95 19.59 -10.57
N ASN A 86 -23.71 19.34 -11.86
CA ASN A 86 -23.99 18.03 -12.47
C ASN A 86 -23.05 16.95 -11.92
N PHE A 87 -21.77 17.29 -11.76
CA PHE A 87 -20.79 16.41 -11.15
C PHE A 87 -21.20 16.02 -9.72
N LEU A 88 -21.52 17.00 -8.87
CA LEU A 88 -21.89 16.73 -7.49
C LEU A 88 -23.20 15.94 -7.38
N ASN A 89 -24.18 16.19 -8.25
CA ASN A 89 -25.40 15.38 -8.32
C ASN A 89 -25.10 13.91 -8.63
N ASN A 90 -24.20 13.65 -9.58
CA ASN A 90 -23.78 12.29 -9.93
C ASN A 90 -23.05 11.61 -8.77
N ILE A 91 -22.09 12.30 -8.14
CA ILE A 91 -21.37 11.80 -6.97
C ILE A 91 -22.33 11.53 -5.80
N CYS A 92 -23.27 12.44 -5.53
CA CYS A 92 -24.29 12.26 -4.50
C CYS A 92 -25.10 10.98 -4.72
N SER A 93 -25.58 10.78 -5.96
CA SER A 93 -26.31 9.58 -6.33
C SER A 93 -25.46 8.31 -6.20
N MET A 94 -24.19 8.34 -6.59
CA MET A 94 -23.26 7.21 -6.51
C MET A 94 -22.93 6.83 -5.06
N LEU A 95 -22.68 7.81 -4.20
CA LEU A 95 -22.28 7.62 -2.80
C LEU A 95 -23.47 7.55 -1.83
N ASN A 96 -24.70 7.64 -2.35
CA ASN A 96 -25.94 7.68 -1.56
C ASN A 96 -25.93 8.78 -0.47
N ILE A 97 -25.51 9.98 -0.88
CA ILE A 97 -25.53 11.21 -0.06
C ILE A 97 -26.33 12.29 -0.77
N THR A 98 -26.63 13.39 -0.09
CA THR A 98 -27.37 14.52 -0.67
C THR A 98 -26.48 15.74 -0.83
N MET A 99 -26.89 16.68 -1.69
CA MET A 99 -26.20 17.97 -1.83
C MET A 99 -26.12 18.76 -0.52
N HIS A 100 -27.02 18.50 0.44
CA HIS A 100 -26.99 19.13 1.77
C HIS A 100 -25.92 18.55 2.69
N ASP A 101 -25.40 17.36 2.38
CA ASP A 101 -24.33 16.73 3.12
C ASP A 101 -22.96 17.25 2.71
N ILE A 102 -22.85 17.92 1.56
CA ILE A 102 -21.60 18.37 0.95
C ILE A 102 -21.40 19.87 1.19
N SER A 103 -20.21 20.22 1.67
CA SER A 103 -19.69 21.59 1.64
C SER A 103 -18.47 21.65 0.74
N ILE A 104 -18.52 22.42 -0.34
CA ILE A 104 -17.35 22.68 -1.19
C ILE A 104 -16.39 23.60 -0.42
N LYS A 105 -15.11 23.22 -0.37
CA LYS A 105 -14.05 24.02 0.28
C LYS A 105 -13.32 24.88 -0.73
N ASN A 106 -12.89 24.29 -1.83
CA ASN A 106 -12.18 24.98 -2.89
C ASN A 106 -12.17 24.17 -4.20
N ILE A 107 -11.86 24.88 -5.29
CA ILE A 107 -11.50 24.34 -6.59
C ILE A 107 -10.18 24.98 -7.02
N GLN A 108 -9.19 24.20 -7.40
CA GLN A 108 -7.91 24.75 -7.89
C GLN A 108 -7.80 24.65 -9.41
N ASN A 109 -7.18 25.67 -10.03
CA ASN A 109 -7.08 25.81 -11.49
C ASN A 109 -6.07 24.81 -12.10
N GLY A 110 -6.36 24.33 -13.30
CA GLY A 110 -5.71 23.17 -13.94
C GLY A 110 -6.72 22.07 -14.27
N SER A 111 -6.35 20.80 -14.08
CA SER A 111 -7.38 19.76 -13.92
C SER A 111 -8.18 20.11 -12.67
N ALA A 112 -9.51 20.17 -12.72
CA ALA A 112 -10.32 20.61 -11.59
C ALA A 112 -10.05 19.74 -10.34
N ILE A 113 -9.35 20.31 -9.36
CA ILE A 113 -9.13 19.68 -8.05
C ILE A 113 -10.21 20.21 -7.11
N LEU A 114 -11.20 19.37 -6.82
CA LEU A 114 -12.36 19.73 -6.00
C LEU A 114 -12.20 19.13 -4.61
N GLU A 115 -12.18 19.97 -3.59
CA GLU A 115 -12.18 19.55 -2.20
C GLU A 115 -13.57 19.77 -1.57
N THR A 116 -14.13 18.72 -0.98
CA THR A 116 -15.42 18.76 -0.31
C THR A 116 -15.34 18.19 1.09
N GLU A 117 -16.08 18.78 2.02
CA GLU A 117 -16.31 18.23 3.35
C GLU A 117 -17.71 17.64 3.42
N ILE A 118 -17.82 16.41 3.92
CA ILE A 118 -19.09 15.70 4.07
C ILE A 118 -19.47 15.59 5.55
N PHE A 119 -20.76 15.70 5.82
CA PHE A 119 -21.38 15.42 7.12
C PHE A 119 -20.99 16.37 8.25
N GLY A 120 -20.66 17.63 7.97
CA GLY A 120 -20.36 18.62 9.00
C GLY A 120 -21.44 18.73 10.10
N LYS A 121 -22.70 18.37 9.79
CA LYS A 121 -23.87 18.52 10.68
C LYS A 121 -24.41 17.23 11.32
N LEU A 122 -23.87 16.04 11.00
CA LEU A 122 -24.36 14.77 11.58
C LEU A 122 -23.78 14.52 12.99
N GLU A 123 -24.44 13.67 13.78
CA GLU A 123 -23.86 13.17 15.04
C GLU A 123 -22.73 12.16 14.77
N SER A 124 -21.74 12.11 15.66
CA SER A 124 -20.47 11.40 15.47
C SER A 124 -20.61 9.89 15.18
N LYS A 125 -21.56 9.21 15.82
CA LYS A 125 -21.77 7.75 15.61
C LYS A 125 -22.36 7.44 14.23
N ASP A 126 -23.28 8.28 13.76
CA ASP A 126 -23.89 8.12 12.44
C ASP A 126 -22.91 8.49 11.32
N LYS A 127 -22.00 9.44 11.56
CA LYS A 127 -20.92 9.78 10.62
C LYS A 127 -20.05 8.56 10.33
N ALA A 128 -19.48 7.92 11.35
CA ALA A 128 -18.53 6.84 11.14
C ALA A 128 -19.15 5.66 10.37
N LEU A 129 -20.40 5.33 10.67
CA LEU A 129 -21.13 4.28 9.94
C LEU A 129 -21.38 4.66 8.48
N LYS A 130 -21.87 5.88 8.21
CA LYS A 130 -22.11 6.34 6.83
C LYS A 130 -20.83 6.41 6.00
N ILE A 131 -19.74 6.88 6.60
CA ILE A 131 -18.42 6.91 5.98
C ILE A 131 -17.99 5.49 5.60
N ARG A 132 -18.19 4.49 6.47
CA ARG A 132 -17.87 3.10 6.13
C ARG A 132 -18.75 2.54 5.02
N VAL A 133 -20.05 2.79 5.06
CA VAL A 133 -20.97 2.37 4.00
C VAL A 133 -20.57 3.00 2.66
N MET A 134 -20.13 4.26 2.68
CA MET A 134 -19.58 4.95 1.50
C MET A 134 -18.30 4.29 1.02
N TYR A 135 -17.37 3.94 1.90
CA TYR A 135 -16.16 3.21 1.52
C TYR A 135 -16.49 1.83 0.93
N GLU A 136 -17.38 1.07 1.58
CA GLU A 136 -17.81 -0.26 1.14
C GLU A 136 -18.54 -0.22 -0.22
N SER A 137 -19.11 0.93 -0.61
CA SER A 137 -19.73 1.11 -1.92
C SER A 137 -18.74 1.39 -3.05
N LEU A 138 -17.48 1.74 -2.75
CA LEU A 138 -16.39 1.99 -3.72
C LEU A 138 -15.82 0.69 -4.34
N THR A 139 -16.72 -0.24 -4.71
CA THR A 139 -16.41 -1.45 -5.49
C THR A 139 -15.81 -1.11 -6.85
N ASP A 140 -15.12 -2.06 -7.51
CA ASP A 140 -14.60 -1.89 -8.88
C ASP A 140 -15.61 -1.29 -9.87
N LYS A 141 -16.85 -1.77 -9.82
CA LYS A 141 -17.94 -1.24 -10.66
C LYS A 141 -18.22 0.23 -10.36
N MET A 142 -18.20 0.63 -9.09
CA MET A 142 -18.35 2.03 -8.71
C MET A 142 -17.17 2.87 -9.19
N GLN A 143 -15.93 2.36 -9.11
CA GLN A 143 -14.75 3.05 -9.64
C GLN A 143 -14.87 3.28 -11.15
N GLU A 144 -15.41 2.30 -11.89
CA GLU A 144 -15.69 2.43 -13.32
C GLU A 144 -16.77 3.49 -13.62
N GLU A 145 -17.81 3.61 -12.79
CA GLU A 145 -18.79 4.69 -12.94
C GLU A 145 -18.20 6.07 -12.60
N ILE A 146 -17.38 6.17 -11.55
CA ILE A 146 -16.65 7.39 -11.18
C ILE A 146 -15.69 7.80 -12.32
N ALA A 147 -15.02 6.84 -12.96
CA ALA A 147 -14.12 7.08 -14.09
C ALA A 147 -14.81 7.76 -15.29
N LYS A 148 -16.12 7.50 -15.49
CA LYS A 148 -16.93 8.15 -16.55
C LYS A 148 -17.19 9.63 -16.30
N LEU A 149 -16.97 10.10 -15.06
CA LEU A 149 -17.01 11.51 -14.69
C LEU A 149 -15.64 12.20 -14.85
N ASN A 150 -14.72 11.59 -15.61
CA ASN A 150 -13.34 12.07 -15.81
C ASN A 150 -12.54 12.22 -14.51
N VAL A 151 -12.96 11.55 -13.43
CA VAL A 151 -12.21 11.54 -12.17
C VAL A 151 -10.98 10.65 -12.36
N PHE A 152 -9.80 11.23 -12.19
CA PHE A 152 -8.52 10.52 -12.19
C PHE A 152 -8.00 10.24 -10.78
N PHE A 153 -8.52 10.95 -9.77
CA PHE A 153 -8.12 10.81 -8.38
C PHE A 153 -9.29 11.00 -7.42
N LEU A 154 -9.39 10.16 -6.40
CA LEU A 154 -10.32 10.32 -5.27
C LEU A 154 -9.58 10.04 -3.97
N TYR A 155 -9.53 11.03 -3.07
CA TYR A 155 -9.16 10.83 -1.67
C TYR A 155 -10.39 10.84 -0.78
N MET A 156 -10.37 10.00 0.25
CA MET A 156 -11.38 9.92 1.29
C MET A 156 -10.69 9.86 2.67
N GLY A 157 -10.83 10.89 3.50
CA GLY A 157 -10.19 10.94 4.82
C GLY A 157 -10.13 12.33 5.44
N SER A 158 -9.29 12.55 6.44
CA SER A 158 -8.99 13.89 6.98
C SER A 158 -7.95 14.63 6.13
N ILE A 159 -7.90 15.95 6.22
CA ILE A 159 -6.89 16.76 5.49
C ILE A 159 -5.49 16.51 6.05
N GLU A 160 -5.37 16.28 7.36
CA GLU A 160 -4.11 15.95 8.01
C GLU A 160 -3.58 14.59 7.56
N ALA A 161 -4.45 13.59 7.44
CA ALA A 161 -4.06 12.29 6.90
C ALA A 161 -3.69 12.37 5.41
N PHE A 162 -4.34 13.24 4.63
CA PHE A 162 -4.01 13.44 3.23
C PHE A 162 -2.58 13.96 3.06
N ALA A 163 -2.24 15.03 3.77
CA ALA A 163 -0.90 15.61 3.74
C ALA A 163 0.16 14.61 4.20
N LYS A 164 -0.13 13.81 5.25
CA LYS A 164 0.75 12.72 5.69
C LYS A 164 0.91 11.64 4.62
N GLN A 165 -0.17 11.19 4.01
CA GLN A 165 -0.16 10.11 3.02
C GLN A 165 0.58 10.51 1.74
N GLN A 166 0.41 11.74 1.26
CA GLN A 166 1.20 12.26 0.14
C GLN A 166 2.71 12.25 0.46
N ASN A 167 3.08 12.61 1.69
CA ASN A 167 4.46 12.57 2.16
C ASN A 167 5.00 11.15 2.39
N TYR A 168 4.15 10.15 2.62
CA TYR A 168 4.58 8.75 2.80
C TYR A 168 4.79 8.05 1.47
N ARG A 169 3.97 8.34 0.46
CA ARG A 169 4.02 7.67 -0.84
C ARG A 169 5.20 8.09 -1.71
N SER A 170 5.75 9.28 -1.49
CA SER A 170 6.89 9.80 -2.26
C SER A 170 8.26 9.35 -1.72
N GLU A 171 8.33 8.72 -0.55
CA GLU A 171 9.58 8.45 0.15
C GLU A 171 9.61 7.05 0.78
N ILE A 172 10.75 6.36 0.66
CA ILE A 172 10.99 5.13 1.44
C ILE A 172 11.33 5.53 2.86
N LYS A 173 10.37 5.38 3.77
CA LYS A 173 10.58 5.64 5.20
C LYS A 173 10.85 4.36 5.95
N LEU A 174 11.91 4.37 6.76
CA LEU A 174 12.19 3.28 7.68
C LEU A 174 11.31 3.40 8.94
N ASN A 175 11.00 2.26 9.55
CA ASN A 175 10.34 2.19 10.85
C ASN A 175 11.23 1.44 11.88
N PRO A 176 12.19 2.15 12.51
CA PRO A 176 13.19 1.53 13.39
C PRO A 176 12.60 0.74 14.57
N GLN A 177 11.38 1.08 15.02
CA GLN A 177 10.69 0.38 16.10
C GLN A 177 10.48 -1.12 15.79
N PHE A 178 10.37 -1.47 14.51
CA PHE A 178 10.17 -2.84 14.04
C PHE A 178 11.42 -3.46 13.39
N ASN A 179 12.59 -2.82 13.53
CA ASN A 179 13.85 -3.42 13.12
C ASN A 179 14.21 -4.60 14.02
N ARG A 180 14.73 -5.68 13.46
CA ARG A 180 15.05 -6.90 14.20
C ARG A 180 16.34 -7.50 13.69
N THR A 181 17.13 -8.08 14.58
CA THR A 181 18.20 -9.02 14.23
C THR A 181 17.70 -10.40 14.61
N TYR A 182 17.75 -11.34 13.67
CA TYR A 182 17.23 -12.69 13.85
C TYR A 182 18.36 -13.67 14.13
N GLY A 183 18.33 -14.32 15.29
CA GLY A 183 19.32 -15.30 15.71
C GLY A 183 19.52 -15.37 17.22
N PRO A 184 20.25 -16.39 17.71
CA PRO A 184 20.54 -16.54 19.14
C PRO A 184 21.15 -15.26 19.74
N GLY A 185 20.67 -14.86 20.92
CA GLY A 185 21.04 -13.59 21.56
C GLY A 185 20.23 -12.36 21.11
N HIS A 186 19.38 -12.51 20.09
CA HIS A 186 18.45 -11.48 19.62
C HIS A 186 17.03 -12.05 19.47
N THR A 187 16.29 -11.65 18.43
CA THR A 187 14.96 -12.19 18.15
C THR A 187 15.10 -13.60 17.57
N TYR A 188 14.59 -14.62 18.24
CA TYR A 188 14.78 -16.00 17.83
C TYR A 188 13.64 -16.90 18.30
N TRP A 189 13.27 -17.87 17.47
CA TRP A 189 12.38 -18.97 17.81
C TRP A 189 12.71 -20.18 16.93
N THR A 190 12.26 -21.37 17.34
CA THR A 190 12.40 -22.61 16.59
C THR A 190 11.06 -23.07 16.05
N GLY A 191 11.06 -23.66 14.85
CA GLY A 191 9.84 -24.07 14.16
C GLY A 191 8.93 -22.90 13.76
N GLU A 192 7.66 -23.19 13.54
CA GLU A 192 6.65 -22.21 13.17
C GLU A 192 6.34 -21.24 14.34
N LEU A 193 6.25 -19.95 14.05
CA LEU A 193 5.90 -18.94 15.04
C LEU A 193 4.43 -19.05 15.49
N LYS A 194 4.22 -19.33 16.77
CA LYS A 194 2.89 -19.45 17.39
C LYS A 194 2.58 -18.31 18.37
N ASP A 195 2.52 -17.07 17.85
CA ASP A 195 2.26 -15.87 18.66
C ASP A 195 0.78 -15.42 18.66
N GLY A 196 -0.12 -16.28 18.19
CA GLY A 196 -1.56 -16.02 18.09
C GLY A 196 -1.94 -14.99 17.02
N ARG A 197 -1.00 -14.51 16.19
CA ARG A 197 -1.31 -13.57 15.10
C ARG A 197 -1.71 -14.31 13.84
N ASP A 198 -2.72 -13.78 13.17
CA ASP A 198 -3.20 -14.28 11.89
C ASP A 198 -2.24 -13.88 10.75
N ARG A 199 -1.62 -14.89 10.13
CA ARG A 199 -0.72 -14.80 8.97
C ARG A 199 -1.28 -15.52 7.75
N GLY A 200 -2.61 -15.58 7.62
CA GLY A 200 -3.25 -16.17 6.44
C GLY A 200 -3.09 -17.69 6.36
N GLY A 201 -2.92 -18.36 7.50
CA GLY A 201 -2.79 -19.81 7.57
C GLY A 201 -1.50 -20.38 6.96
N LYS A 202 -0.48 -19.55 6.70
CA LYS A 202 0.83 -20.00 6.23
C LYS A 202 1.88 -19.92 7.36
N PRO A 203 2.79 -20.90 7.46
CA PRO A 203 3.78 -20.92 8.52
C PRO A 203 4.78 -19.77 8.36
N TYR A 204 5.31 -19.30 9.49
CA TYR A 204 6.36 -18.29 9.52
C TYR A 204 7.52 -18.75 10.39
N TYR A 205 8.67 -18.97 9.77
CA TYR A 205 9.88 -19.45 10.42
C TYR A 205 10.83 -18.29 10.71
N CYS A 206 11.70 -18.46 11.70
CA CYS A 206 12.67 -17.43 12.06
C CYS A 206 13.71 -17.29 10.93
N PRO A 207 13.89 -16.11 10.31
CA PRO A 207 14.90 -15.89 9.29
C PRO A 207 16.29 -15.71 9.94
N VAL A 208 16.81 -16.76 10.57
CA VAL A 208 18.07 -16.75 11.33
C VAL A 208 19.23 -16.25 10.47
N GLY A 209 20.05 -15.35 11.03
CA GLY A 209 21.19 -14.75 10.33
C GLY A 209 20.84 -13.51 9.52
N TRP A 210 19.59 -13.04 9.55
CA TRP A 210 19.15 -11.84 8.85
C TRP A 210 18.85 -10.68 9.80
N GLN A 211 19.12 -9.47 9.32
CA GLN A 211 18.64 -8.23 9.91
C GLN A 211 17.48 -7.69 9.08
N ARG A 212 16.38 -7.35 9.74
CA ARG A 212 15.23 -6.67 9.14
C ARG A 212 15.30 -5.18 9.40
N ASN A 213 15.26 -4.42 8.33
CA ASN A 213 14.99 -2.99 8.35
C ASN A 213 13.53 -2.79 7.92
N SER A 214 12.67 -2.42 8.87
CA SER A 214 11.24 -2.26 8.60
C SER A 214 11.01 -1.04 7.74
N LEU A 215 10.05 -1.15 6.82
CA LEU A 215 9.48 0.00 6.14
C LEU A 215 8.27 0.50 6.91
N TYR A 216 8.06 1.81 6.89
CA TYR A 216 6.83 2.44 7.31
C TYR A 216 5.88 2.46 6.12
N ILE A 217 4.74 1.75 6.22
CA ILE A 217 3.75 1.64 5.15
C ILE A 217 2.49 2.44 5.52
N ILE A 218 1.92 2.16 6.69
CA ILE A 218 0.68 2.76 7.23
C ILE A 218 0.74 2.67 8.78
N ASP A 219 0.04 3.55 9.50
CA ASP A 219 -0.01 3.56 10.97
C ASP A 219 -0.63 2.26 11.55
N ASN A 220 -1.68 1.76 10.91
CA ASN A 220 -2.46 0.59 11.34
C ASN A 220 -2.17 -0.69 10.53
N LEU A 221 -0.91 -0.91 10.15
CA LEU A 221 -0.47 -2.02 9.28
C LEU A 221 -1.04 -3.38 9.71
N ARG A 222 -1.05 -3.66 11.01
CA ARG A 222 -1.53 -4.95 11.55
C ARG A 222 -3.03 -5.16 11.32
N ALA A 223 -3.84 -4.11 11.46
CA ALA A 223 -5.28 -4.20 11.29
C ALA A 223 -5.63 -4.33 9.82
N ARG A 224 -5.05 -3.48 8.96
CA ARG A 224 -5.28 -3.47 7.51
C ARG A 224 -4.88 -4.79 6.84
N TYR A 225 -3.72 -5.34 7.21
CA TYR A 225 -3.15 -6.54 6.60
C TYR A 225 -3.27 -7.77 7.51
N LYS A 226 -4.34 -7.83 8.32
CA LYS A 226 -4.67 -9.02 9.10
C LYS A 226 -4.96 -10.18 8.15
N GLY A 227 -4.40 -11.36 8.43
CA GLY A 227 -4.59 -12.53 7.58
C GLY A 227 -3.72 -12.55 6.31
N TRP A 228 -2.82 -11.58 6.14
CA TRP A 228 -1.86 -11.61 5.05
C TRP A 228 -0.63 -12.45 5.44
N CYS A 229 -0.20 -13.31 4.54
CA CYS A 229 0.98 -14.16 4.69
C CYS A 229 2.26 -13.33 4.54
N ILE A 230 3.33 -13.77 5.21
CA ILE A 230 4.67 -13.22 4.99
C ILE A 230 5.37 -14.04 3.93
N CYS A 231 6.04 -13.38 2.99
CA CYS A 231 6.89 -14.00 1.99
C CYS A 231 8.09 -13.10 1.67
N TYR A 232 9.00 -13.61 0.87
CA TYR A 232 10.25 -12.98 0.51
C TYR A 232 10.40 -12.94 -1.02
N HIS A 233 10.93 -11.83 -1.52
CA HIS A 233 11.26 -11.65 -2.92
C HIS A 233 12.74 -11.34 -3.06
N GLY A 234 13.47 -12.26 -3.69
CA GLY A 234 14.87 -12.06 -4.06
C GLY A 234 14.97 -11.15 -5.28
N THR A 235 15.93 -10.23 -5.28
CA THR A 235 16.20 -9.37 -6.43
C THR A 235 17.68 -8.97 -6.50
N LYS A 236 18.07 -8.28 -7.57
CA LYS A 236 19.42 -7.69 -7.70
C LYS A 236 19.52 -6.37 -6.94
N PHE A 237 20.71 -6.02 -6.46
CA PHE A 237 20.95 -4.75 -5.76
C PHE A 237 20.59 -3.54 -6.59
N SER A 238 20.88 -3.57 -7.89
CA SER A 238 20.55 -2.48 -8.81
C SER A 238 19.04 -2.22 -8.95
N PHE A 239 18.19 -3.21 -8.64
CA PHE A 239 16.74 -3.09 -8.74
C PHE A 239 16.03 -2.86 -7.41
N GLY A 240 16.69 -3.11 -6.27
CA GLY A 240 16.04 -2.99 -4.95
C GLY A 240 15.37 -1.64 -4.73
N LEU A 241 16.10 -0.54 -4.97
CA LEU A 241 15.56 0.81 -4.79
C LEU A 241 14.44 1.11 -5.80
N ALA A 242 14.62 0.72 -7.07
CA ALA A 242 13.61 0.91 -8.10
C ALA A 242 12.31 0.15 -7.77
N ILE A 243 12.42 -1.07 -7.26
CA ILE A 243 11.27 -1.88 -6.83
C ILE A 243 10.55 -1.23 -5.64
N LEU A 244 11.30 -0.70 -4.67
CA LEU A 244 10.70 -0.03 -3.51
C LEU A 244 9.96 1.27 -3.90
N LEU A 245 10.49 2.01 -4.88
CA LEU A 245 9.89 3.27 -5.34
C LEU A 245 8.78 3.09 -6.38
N SER A 246 8.87 2.07 -7.21
CA SER A 246 8.01 1.90 -8.38
C SER A 246 7.23 0.60 -8.40
N GLY A 247 7.37 -0.26 -7.40
CA GLY A 247 6.67 -1.55 -7.32
C GLY A 247 7.36 -2.69 -8.07
N LEU A 248 6.71 -3.85 -8.05
CA LEU A 248 7.19 -5.08 -8.67
C LEU A 248 6.60 -5.26 -10.08
N LYS A 249 7.46 -5.48 -11.06
CA LYS A 249 7.04 -5.93 -12.38
C LYS A 249 6.83 -7.46 -12.37
N PRO A 250 5.69 -7.98 -12.87
CA PRO A 250 5.50 -9.41 -13.09
C PRO A 250 6.57 -10.01 -14.00
N ALA A 251 6.94 -11.25 -13.71
CA ALA A 251 7.79 -12.02 -14.60
C ALA A 251 6.95 -12.57 -15.76
N ASP A 252 7.42 -12.37 -16.98
CA ASP A 252 6.81 -12.89 -18.19
C ASP A 252 7.34 -14.31 -18.50
N ASN A 253 6.48 -15.25 -18.90
CA ASN A 253 6.86 -16.56 -19.47
C ASN A 253 7.84 -17.42 -18.63
N THR A 254 7.56 -17.56 -17.35
CA THR A 254 8.34 -18.39 -16.41
C THR A 254 7.72 -19.77 -16.15
N ALA A 255 8.43 -20.63 -15.43
CA ALA A 255 8.08 -22.05 -15.22
C ALA A 255 6.70 -22.28 -14.61
N HIS A 256 6.15 -21.28 -13.90
CA HIS A 256 4.83 -21.36 -13.27
C HIS A 256 3.83 -20.34 -13.82
N GLY A 257 4.13 -19.72 -14.96
CA GLY A 257 3.30 -18.72 -15.61
C GLY A 257 3.60 -17.29 -15.16
N GLU A 258 2.84 -16.34 -15.71
CA GLU A 258 2.99 -14.91 -15.41
C GLU A 258 2.57 -14.58 -13.98
N GLY A 259 3.36 -13.75 -13.29
CA GLY A 259 3.07 -13.23 -11.95
C GLY A 259 4.29 -12.72 -11.20
N ILE A 260 4.09 -12.28 -9.95
CA ILE A 260 5.22 -12.00 -9.04
C ILE A 260 5.64 -13.32 -8.38
N TYR A 261 6.93 -13.63 -8.43
CA TYR A 261 7.49 -14.81 -7.78
C TYR A 261 7.98 -14.44 -6.38
N ALA A 262 7.50 -15.16 -5.38
CA ALA A 262 7.91 -14.99 -3.99
C ALA A 262 8.06 -16.35 -3.31
N SER A 263 8.62 -16.36 -2.11
CA SER A 263 8.74 -17.57 -1.33
C SER A 263 8.54 -17.30 0.16
N PRO A 264 7.82 -18.14 0.90
CA PRO A 264 7.80 -18.08 2.36
C PRO A 264 9.15 -18.50 2.98
N SER A 265 10.07 -19.09 2.20
CA SER A 265 11.43 -19.42 2.64
C SER A 265 12.40 -18.31 2.25
N ILE A 266 13.00 -17.68 3.25
CA ILE A 266 14.07 -16.72 3.00
C ILE A 266 15.33 -17.40 2.44
N ILE A 267 15.55 -18.67 2.78
CA ILE A 267 16.68 -19.47 2.28
C ILE A 267 16.56 -19.68 0.77
N TYR A 268 15.37 -20.04 0.29
CA TYR A 268 15.11 -20.12 -1.15
C TYR A 268 15.19 -18.75 -1.83
N ALA A 269 14.53 -17.74 -1.27
CA ALA A 269 14.50 -16.39 -1.85
C ALA A 269 15.89 -15.75 -1.93
N CYS A 270 16.81 -16.11 -1.02
CA CYS A 270 18.17 -15.59 -0.99
C CYS A 270 19.15 -16.34 -1.89
N HIS A 271 18.72 -17.39 -2.60
CA HIS A 271 19.60 -18.11 -3.50
C HIS A 271 20.20 -17.14 -4.55
N PRO A 272 21.50 -17.23 -4.90
CA PRO A 272 22.18 -16.24 -5.76
C PRO A 272 21.56 -16.01 -7.14
N ARG A 273 20.74 -16.96 -7.63
CA ARG A 273 19.93 -16.80 -8.84
C ARG A 273 18.87 -15.70 -8.70
N TYR A 274 18.31 -15.54 -7.51
CA TYR A 274 17.20 -14.62 -7.21
C TYR A 274 17.69 -13.39 -6.44
N ALA A 275 18.54 -13.56 -5.43
CA ALA A 275 19.11 -12.47 -4.65
C ALA A 275 20.61 -12.34 -4.88
N GLU A 276 21.02 -11.25 -5.50
CA GLU A 276 22.43 -10.99 -5.82
C GLU A 276 23.29 -10.98 -4.55
N VAL A 277 24.44 -11.65 -4.59
CA VAL A 277 25.51 -11.51 -3.60
C VAL A 277 26.42 -10.38 -4.05
N LYS A 278 26.67 -9.41 -3.18
CA LYS A 278 27.57 -8.29 -3.47
C LYS A 278 28.76 -8.29 -2.52
N ASP A 279 29.94 -8.15 -3.10
CA ASP A 279 31.18 -7.92 -2.35
C ASP A 279 31.15 -6.53 -1.72
N ILE A 280 31.54 -6.45 -0.45
CA ILE A 280 31.67 -5.21 0.28
C ILE A 280 33.10 -4.71 0.09
N GLU A 281 33.27 -3.52 -0.46
CA GLU A 281 34.60 -2.91 -0.59
C GLU A 281 35.28 -2.76 0.78
N PRO A 282 36.58 -3.07 0.93
CA PRO A 282 37.28 -3.03 2.21
C PRO A 282 37.11 -1.73 3.00
N LYS A 283 37.03 -0.58 2.32
CA LYS A 283 36.82 0.74 2.95
C LYS A 283 35.46 0.84 3.67
N HIS A 284 34.43 0.16 3.16
CA HIS A 284 33.08 0.17 3.73
C HIS A 284 32.87 -0.93 4.78
N GLN A 285 33.67 -2.01 4.74
CA GLN A 285 33.58 -3.10 5.72
C GLN A 285 33.72 -2.57 7.14
N ASN A 286 34.75 -1.77 7.38
CA ASN A 286 35.07 -1.25 8.70
C ASN A 286 34.07 -0.20 9.22
N GLU A 287 33.40 0.52 8.30
CA GLU A 287 32.53 1.64 8.62
C GLU A 287 31.09 1.19 8.91
N TYR A 288 30.57 0.22 8.13
CA TYR A 288 29.14 -0.11 8.13
C TYR A 288 28.83 -1.58 8.43
N PHE A 289 29.80 -2.49 8.31
CA PHE A 289 29.54 -3.93 8.27
C PHE A 289 30.29 -4.73 9.33
N LYS A 290 30.43 -4.16 10.53
CA LYS A 290 30.89 -4.90 11.71
C LYS A 290 29.83 -5.92 12.14
N ILE A 291 30.19 -7.20 12.13
CA ILE A 291 29.27 -8.32 12.41
C ILE A 291 29.53 -9.00 13.76
N GLY A 292 30.59 -8.62 14.48
CA GLY A 292 30.84 -9.13 15.82
C GLY A 292 32.31 -9.09 16.23
N LYS A 293 32.67 -10.06 17.08
CA LYS A 293 34.03 -10.31 17.54
C LYS A 293 34.45 -11.73 17.21
N ASP A 294 35.74 -11.95 16.89
CA ASP A 294 36.29 -13.29 16.75
C ASP A 294 36.59 -13.93 18.11
N GLN A 295 37.12 -15.16 18.09
CA GLN A 295 37.48 -15.91 19.31
C GLN A 295 38.60 -15.24 20.14
N TYR A 296 39.29 -14.24 19.59
CA TYR A 296 40.34 -13.48 20.25
C TYR A 296 39.88 -12.07 20.67
N GLY A 297 38.61 -11.72 20.43
CA GLY A 297 38.06 -10.41 20.75
C GLY A 297 38.35 -9.31 19.71
N ASN A 298 38.89 -9.65 18.53
CA ASN A 298 39.08 -8.71 17.44
C ASN A 298 37.76 -8.46 16.71
N ASP A 299 37.59 -7.26 16.14
CA ASP A 299 36.42 -6.94 15.34
C ASP A 299 36.36 -7.80 14.07
N LYS A 300 35.18 -8.36 13.81
CA LYS A 300 34.84 -9.10 12.59
C LYS A 300 34.00 -8.24 11.68
N TYR A 301 34.31 -8.30 10.39
CA TYR A 301 33.63 -7.51 9.36
C TYR A 301 33.10 -8.40 8.24
N GLY A 302 31.92 -8.05 7.75
CA GLY A 302 31.33 -8.68 6.58
C GLY A 302 32.14 -8.42 5.32
N LYS A 303 32.26 -9.44 4.48
CA LYS A 303 32.83 -9.33 3.13
C LYS A 303 31.77 -9.38 2.03
N TYR A 304 30.62 -9.98 2.33
CA TYR A 304 29.52 -10.14 1.40
C TYR A 304 28.22 -9.66 2.03
N VAL A 305 27.38 -9.02 1.21
CA VAL A 305 26.02 -8.62 1.57
C VAL A 305 25.03 -9.18 0.57
N GLN A 306 23.89 -9.64 1.08
CA GLN A 306 22.70 -9.97 0.30
C GLN A 306 21.51 -9.24 0.88
N PHE A 307 20.53 -8.92 0.05
CA PHE A 307 19.24 -8.46 0.53
C PHE A 307 18.09 -9.15 -0.19
N VAL A 308 16.97 -9.28 0.52
CA VAL A 308 15.68 -9.68 -0.04
C VAL A 308 14.60 -8.75 0.50
N LEU A 309 13.51 -8.61 -0.24
CA LEU A 309 12.35 -7.86 0.22
C LEU A 309 11.48 -8.79 1.07
N GLU A 310 11.12 -8.36 2.27
CA GLU A 310 10.06 -9.00 3.06
C GLU A 310 8.74 -8.35 2.69
N CYS A 311 7.80 -9.17 2.25
CA CYS A 311 6.52 -8.73 1.74
C CYS A 311 5.36 -9.42 2.44
N ARG A 312 4.18 -8.81 2.33
CA ARG A 312 2.91 -9.41 2.70
C ARG A 312 2.03 -9.60 1.49
N VAL A 313 1.31 -10.72 1.45
CA VAL A 313 0.36 -11.05 0.40
C VAL A 313 -0.91 -11.64 0.98
N HIS A 314 -2.07 -11.23 0.47
CA HIS A 314 -3.33 -11.86 0.86
C HIS A 314 -3.40 -13.29 0.29
N PRO A 315 -3.83 -14.31 1.05
CA PRO A 315 -3.87 -15.70 0.58
C PRO A 315 -4.64 -15.90 -0.74
N SER A 316 -5.71 -15.13 -0.98
CA SER A 316 -6.49 -15.22 -2.22
C SER A 316 -5.72 -14.80 -3.47
N ASN A 317 -4.65 -14.03 -3.31
CA ASN A 317 -3.86 -13.52 -4.43
C ASN A 317 -2.72 -14.47 -4.79
N ILE A 318 -2.52 -15.55 -4.01
CA ILE A 318 -1.57 -16.61 -4.34
C ILE A 318 -2.20 -17.51 -5.38
N LYS A 319 -1.94 -17.22 -6.65
CA LYS A 319 -2.43 -17.97 -7.81
C LYS A 319 -1.97 -19.43 -7.80
N LYS A 320 -0.70 -19.63 -7.42
CA LYS A 320 -0.07 -20.94 -7.45
C LYS A 320 0.94 -21.07 -6.33
N ILE A 321 0.92 -22.23 -5.70
CA ILE A 321 1.99 -22.74 -4.84
C ILE A 321 2.58 -23.94 -5.58
N GLY A 322 3.90 -23.95 -5.73
CA GLY A 322 4.56 -24.93 -6.56
C GLY A 322 5.97 -25.25 -6.11
N ARG A 323 6.53 -26.20 -6.86
CA ARG A 323 7.87 -26.70 -6.65
C ARG A 323 8.92 -25.64 -6.94
N GLU A 324 10.03 -25.70 -6.22
CA GLU A 324 11.25 -24.98 -6.56
C GLU A 324 11.65 -25.12 -8.04
N THR A 325 12.21 -24.05 -8.60
CA THR A 325 12.65 -23.97 -10.01
C THR A 325 14.18 -23.99 -10.16
N LEU A 326 14.91 -24.29 -9.08
CA LEU A 326 16.37 -24.48 -9.07
C LEU A 326 16.78 -25.89 -9.51
N GLY A 327 15.84 -26.85 -9.57
CA GLY A 327 16.12 -28.25 -9.86
C GLY A 327 16.85 -28.95 -8.71
N ALA A 328 16.66 -28.49 -7.47
CA ALA A 328 17.32 -29.04 -6.30
C ALA A 328 16.93 -30.50 -6.07
N ARG A 329 17.95 -31.36 -5.87
CA ARG A 329 17.76 -32.78 -5.50
C ARG A 329 17.68 -33.00 -4.00
N THR A 330 18.09 -32.00 -3.23
CA THR A 330 18.08 -31.99 -1.77
C THR A 330 17.05 -30.99 -1.27
N THR A 331 16.61 -31.16 -0.04
CA THR A 331 15.78 -30.16 0.65
C THR A 331 16.52 -28.83 0.70
N ILE A 332 15.86 -27.75 0.26
CA ILE A 332 16.45 -26.39 0.26
C ILE A 332 16.30 -25.74 1.63
N ASP A 333 15.10 -25.84 2.23
CA ASP A 333 14.81 -25.31 3.56
C ASP A 333 14.27 -26.44 4.42
N SER A 334 14.91 -26.73 5.55
CA SER A 334 14.51 -27.82 6.44
C SER A 334 13.12 -27.63 7.04
N ASN A 335 12.57 -26.42 7.00
CA ASN A 335 11.23 -26.11 7.49
C ASN A 335 10.15 -26.24 6.41
N MET A 336 10.51 -26.48 5.15
CA MET A 336 9.56 -26.43 4.04
C MET A 336 9.81 -27.48 2.96
N SER A 337 8.73 -28.03 2.41
CA SER A 337 8.81 -28.90 1.24
C SER A 337 9.26 -28.12 0.00
N ASN A 338 10.20 -28.67 -0.76
CA ASN A 338 10.57 -28.14 -2.07
C ASN A 338 9.37 -28.07 -3.04
N GLU A 339 8.30 -28.84 -2.81
CA GLU A 339 7.08 -28.85 -3.65
C GLU A 339 6.13 -27.66 -3.37
N GLU A 340 6.36 -26.89 -2.32
CA GLU A 340 5.47 -25.80 -1.88
C GLU A 340 6.20 -24.46 -1.63
N ILE A 341 7.48 -24.39 -1.99
CA ILE A 341 8.38 -23.28 -1.61
C ILE A 341 8.30 -22.08 -2.55
N GLU A 342 7.74 -22.23 -3.75
CA GLU A 342 7.62 -21.14 -4.73
C GLU A 342 6.15 -20.72 -4.88
N TRP A 343 5.89 -19.42 -4.68
CA TRP A 343 4.58 -18.82 -4.81
C TRP A 343 4.55 -17.89 -6.03
N VAL A 344 3.49 -18.01 -6.82
CA VAL A 344 3.16 -17.05 -7.89
C VAL A 344 1.97 -16.22 -7.43
N ILE A 345 2.18 -14.92 -7.31
CA ILE A 345 1.15 -13.96 -6.93
C ILE A 345 0.49 -13.44 -8.20
N GLU A 346 -0.84 -13.50 -8.23
CA GLU A 346 -1.66 -12.93 -9.29
C GLU A 346 -1.57 -11.41 -9.28
N THR A 347 -1.49 -10.79 -10.45
CA THR A 347 -1.38 -9.34 -10.59
C THR A 347 -2.57 -8.73 -11.30
N ASN A 348 -3.64 -9.50 -11.56
CA ASN A 348 -4.85 -9.01 -12.23
C ASN A 348 -4.56 -8.23 -13.54
N ALA A 349 -3.59 -8.70 -14.33
CA ALA A 349 -3.08 -8.05 -15.54
C ALA A 349 -2.43 -6.66 -15.34
N LYS A 350 -2.12 -6.27 -14.09
CA LYS A 350 -1.30 -5.09 -13.80
C LYS A 350 0.14 -5.32 -14.28
N LYS A 351 0.67 -4.36 -15.02
CA LYS A 351 2.08 -4.35 -15.48
C LYS A 351 3.08 -4.14 -14.34
N ILE A 352 2.62 -3.54 -13.25
CA ILE A 352 3.40 -3.21 -12.06
C ILE A 352 2.46 -3.36 -10.86
N VAL A 353 2.93 -4.05 -9.81
CA VAL A 353 2.31 -4.09 -8.49
C VAL A 353 2.98 -3.00 -7.64
N ASP A 354 2.34 -1.84 -7.58
CA ASP A 354 2.82 -0.70 -6.78
C ASP A 354 2.57 -0.97 -5.29
N PHE A 355 3.61 -0.95 -4.46
CA PHE A 355 3.47 -1.16 -3.02
C PHE A 355 2.73 -0.04 -2.30
N ASN A 356 2.54 1.12 -2.94
CA ASN A 356 1.80 2.26 -2.42
C ASN A 356 0.29 2.22 -2.76
N ASP A 357 -0.11 1.32 -3.66
CA ASP A 357 -1.50 1.08 -4.02
C ASP A 357 -2.23 0.43 -2.82
N VAL A 358 -3.37 0.99 -2.42
CA VAL A 358 -4.17 0.46 -1.30
C VAL A 358 -4.80 -0.89 -1.62
N ASP A 359 -4.94 -1.17 -2.92
CA ASP A 359 -5.48 -2.39 -3.49
C ASP A 359 -4.35 -3.24 -4.13
N ALA A 360 -3.09 -2.97 -3.75
CA ALA A 360 -1.95 -3.79 -4.16
C ALA A 360 -2.15 -5.24 -3.74
N GLU A 361 -1.86 -6.16 -4.64
CA GLU A 361 -1.98 -7.59 -4.37
C GLU A 361 -0.95 -8.06 -3.33
N MET A 362 0.11 -7.27 -3.17
CA MET A 362 1.27 -7.52 -2.31
C MET A 362 1.87 -6.18 -1.88
N ILE A 363 2.37 -6.10 -0.65
CA ILE A 363 3.10 -4.93 -0.14
C ILE A 363 4.49 -5.33 0.37
N CYS A 364 5.48 -4.46 0.28
CA CYS A 364 6.79 -4.67 0.88
C CYS A 364 6.82 -4.05 2.29
N THR A 365 7.03 -4.87 3.33
CA THR A 365 7.03 -4.42 4.73
C THR A 365 8.41 -4.26 5.33
N GLY A 366 9.45 -4.75 4.67
CA GLY A 366 10.81 -4.68 5.17
C GLY A 366 11.86 -5.05 4.15
N ILE A 367 13.09 -4.66 4.45
CA ILE A 367 14.30 -5.08 3.74
C ILE A 367 15.05 -6.02 4.67
N MET A 368 15.24 -7.26 4.23
CA MET A 368 16.05 -8.24 4.95
C MET A 368 17.46 -8.16 4.40
N ILE A 369 18.46 -8.00 5.28
CA ILE A 369 19.86 -7.91 4.92
C ILE A 369 20.62 -9.02 5.66
N ARG A 370 21.47 -9.75 4.94
CA ARG A 370 22.42 -10.70 5.50
C ARG A 370 23.83 -10.27 5.15
N VAL A 371 24.70 -10.24 6.16
CA VAL A 371 26.10 -9.84 6.03
C VAL A 371 26.97 -11.00 6.51
N THR A 372 27.94 -11.42 5.69
CA THR A 372 28.70 -12.67 5.91
C THR A 372 30.19 -12.49 5.59
N GLU A 373 31.06 -13.25 6.26
CA GLU A 373 32.52 -13.24 5.99
C GLU A 373 32.92 -14.12 4.82
N GLN A 374 32.17 -15.20 4.62
CA GLN A 374 32.35 -16.15 3.54
C GLN A 374 31.27 -15.92 2.51
N HIS A 375 31.56 -16.26 1.26
CA HIS A 375 30.56 -16.17 0.21
C HIS A 375 29.34 -17.01 0.63
N PRO A 376 28.10 -16.53 0.49
CA PRO A 376 26.92 -17.21 1.00
C PRO A 376 26.80 -18.68 0.59
N GLN A 377 27.22 -19.04 -0.64
CA GLN A 377 27.24 -20.44 -1.13
C GLN A 377 28.16 -21.40 -0.36
N SER A 378 29.07 -20.88 0.47
CA SER A 378 29.96 -21.67 1.30
C SER A 378 29.41 -21.89 2.71
N LEU A 379 28.23 -21.34 3.01
CA LEU A 379 27.61 -21.49 4.31
C LEU A 379 26.91 -22.86 4.40
N PRO A 380 26.77 -23.43 5.61
CA PRO A 380 26.07 -24.70 5.78
C PRO A 380 24.60 -24.68 5.32
N ASP A 381 23.98 -23.50 5.31
CA ASP A 381 22.56 -23.28 5.07
C ASP A 381 22.25 -22.74 3.65
N SER A 382 23.19 -22.86 2.70
CA SER A 382 23.08 -22.24 1.36
C SER A 382 22.87 -23.19 0.19
#